data_AF-A0A5E4F4T3-F1
#
_entry.id   AF-A0A5E4F4T3-F1
#
_cell.length_a   1.000
_cell.length_b   1.000
_cell.length_c   1.000
_cell.angle_alpha   90.00
_cell.angle_beta   90.00
_cell.angle_gamma   90.00
#
_symmetry.space_group_name_H-M   'P 1'
#
loop_
_entity.id
_entity.type
_entity.pdbx_description
1 polymer ?
#
loop_
_entity_poly.entity_id
_entity_poly.type
_entity_poly.pdbx_seq_one_letter_code
_entity_poly.pdbx_strand_id
1 'polypeptide(L)'
;MAGRRDGSLMRDKTQSFRGSRIVTAIVVGVLLGSVCAFFFPRGFFSSDPPIQSRRFGKLDLQTSSSQCESTERINMLRSDIGSLSDKNDELKKQVQDLTEKLRLAEQGKDHAHEQFSVLGKPHKAGPLGTVKGLRTNPTVIPDESVNPRLAKILEDVAVQKELIVALANSNVKAMLEIWFTSIKRVGITNYLVVGLDDEIEEFCIANDVPVYKRDPDDGIDSIAKTGGNHAVSGLKFRILREFLQLGYSVLLSDVDIVYLQNPFNHLYRDSDVESMSDGHNNMTAYGFNDVFDEPSMGWARYAHTMRIWVYNSGFFYIRPTLPSIELLDRVAGRLSKEKAWDQAVFNEELFFPSHPGYDGLHASKRTMDFYLFMNSKVLFKTVRKDANLKKLKPVILHVNYHPDKLPRMKAIMEFYVNGKQDALEPFPEGSQW
;
A
#
# COMPACT_ATOMS: atom_id res chain seq x y z
N MET A 1 51.44 6.48 -62.36
CA MET A 1 50.34 5.86 -63.13
C MET A 1 49.04 6.44 -62.57
N ALA A 2 48.57 7.59 -63.07
CA ALA A 2 47.85 7.78 -64.33
C ALA A 2 46.48 7.08 -64.31
N GLY A 3 45.44 7.89 -64.12
CA GLY A 3 44.02 7.54 -64.19
C GLY A 3 43.21 8.81 -63.93
N ARG A 4 43.12 9.66 -64.95
CA ARG A 4 42.61 11.04 -64.95
C ARG A 4 41.46 11.12 -65.98
N ARG A 5 40.57 12.11 -65.79
CA ARG A 5 39.69 12.81 -66.76
C ARG A 5 38.22 12.37 -66.79
N ASP A 6 37.22 13.25 -66.91
CA ASP A 6 37.11 14.73 -66.99
C ASP A 6 35.65 15.08 -66.57
N GLY A 7 35.38 16.14 -65.79
CA GLY A 7 34.97 17.50 -66.25
C GLY A 7 33.42 17.63 -66.23
N SER A 8 32.73 18.72 -65.88
CA SER A 8 33.05 20.12 -65.60
C SER A 8 31.75 20.86 -65.15
N LEU A 9 31.89 21.91 -64.33
CA LEU A 9 31.00 23.11 -64.20
C LEU A 9 29.53 22.95 -63.73
N MET A 10 29.19 23.47 -62.54
CA MET A 10 28.62 24.82 -62.38
C MET A 10 28.28 25.16 -60.91
N ARG A 11 28.36 26.46 -60.68
CA ARG A 11 28.14 27.28 -59.50
C ARG A 11 26.66 27.33 -59.12
N ASP A 12 26.32 27.09 -57.85
CA ASP A 12 25.38 27.98 -57.15
C ASP A 12 25.46 27.88 -55.62
N LYS A 13 25.69 29.04 -55.02
CA LYS A 13 25.58 29.28 -53.58
C LYS A 13 24.11 29.26 -53.21
N THR A 14 23.67 28.24 -52.48
CA THR A 14 22.40 28.31 -51.75
C THR A 14 22.62 27.90 -50.30
N GLN A 15 22.99 28.88 -49.47
CA GLN A 15 22.80 28.80 -48.02
C GLN A 15 21.28 28.71 -47.77
N SER A 16 20.76 27.50 -47.58
CA SER A 16 19.38 27.31 -47.16
C SER A 16 19.28 27.56 -45.65
N PHE A 17 18.59 28.65 -45.31
CA PHE A 17 18.16 29.03 -43.98
C PHE A 17 17.43 27.88 -43.25
N ARG A 18 18.13 27.16 -42.38
CA ARG A 18 17.52 26.22 -41.40
C ARG A 18 17.64 26.70 -39.95
N GLY A 19 17.96 27.97 -39.73
CA GLY A 19 17.98 28.61 -38.40
C GLY A 19 16.74 29.44 -38.05
N SER A 20 15.78 29.62 -38.96
CA SER A 20 14.74 30.66 -38.78
C SER A 20 13.49 30.18 -38.04
N ARG A 21 13.05 28.92 -38.15
CA ARG A 21 11.69 28.57 -37.67
C ARG A 21 11.54 28.56 -36.16
N ILE A 22 12.58 28.11 -35.45
CA ILE A 22 12.56 28.04 -33.98
C ILE A 22 12.69 29.45 -33.39
N VAL A 23 13.59 30.27 -33.94
CA VAL A 23 13.77 31.66 -33.50
C VAL A 23 12.51 32.48 -33.80
N THR A 24 11.90 32.32 -34.98
CA THR A 24 10.64 32.98 -35.30
C THR A 24 9.50 32.52 -34.38
N ALA A 25 9.42 31.22 -34.02
CA ALA A 25 8.41 30.72 -33.09
C ALA A 25 8.60 31.28 -31.66
N ILE A 26 9.86 31.38 -31.19
CA ILE A 26 10.17 31.98 -29.89
C ILE A 26 9.82 33.47 -29.88
N VAL A 27 10.19 34.21 -30.92
CA VAL A 27 9.88 35.65 -31.02
C VAL A 27 8.37 35.89 -31.09
N VAL A 28 7.63 35.08 -31.84
CA VAL A 28 6.16 35.16 -31.91
C VAL A 28 5.54 34.81 -30.55
N GLY A 29 6.03 33.78 -29.86
CA GLY A 29 5.55 33.39 -28.54
C GLY A 29 5.80 34.47 -27.48
N VAL A 30 6.97 35.09 -27.50
CA VAL A 30 7.31 36.20 -26.59
C VAL A 30 6.46 37.44 -26.89
N LEU A 31 6.23 37.76 -28.16
CA LEU A 31 5.37 38.90 -28.53
C LEU A 31 3.90 38.64 -28.16
N LEU A 32 3.35 37.46 -28.42
CA LEU A 32 2.00 37.11 -27.98
C LEU A 32 1.88 37.10 -26.45
N GLY A 33 2.86 36.54 -25.76
CA GLY A 33 2.90 36.54 -24.29
C GLY A 33 2.96 37.96 -23.72
N SER A 34 3.73 38.85 -24.35
CA SER A 34 3.85 40.25 -23.93
C SER A 34 2.58 41.06 -24.21
N VAL A 35 1.91 40.82 -25.34
CA VAL A 35 0.59 41.42 -25.66
C VAL A 35 -0.47 40.90 -24.68
N CYS A 36 -0.50 39.60 -24.39
CA CYS A 36 -1.42 39.04 -23.40
C CYS A 36 -1.17 39.59 -21.99
N ALA A 37 0.08 39.78 -21.58
CA ALA A 37 0.41 40.37 -20.27
C ALA A 37 0.05 41.87 -20.17
N PHE A 38 0.18 42.62 -21.27
CA PHE A 38 -0.16 44.04 -21.32
C PHE A 38 -1.67 44.29 -21.33
N PHE A 39 -2.43 43.49 -22.08
CA PHE A 39 -3.89 43.65 -22.18
C PHE A 39 -4.67 42.88 -21.08
N PHE A 40 -4.06 41.89 -20.44
CA PHE A 40 -4.67 41.08 -19.37
C PHE A 40 -3.76 40.94 -18.14
N PRO A 41 -3.41 42.04 -17.45
CA PRO A 41 -2.48 42.02 -16.30
C PRO A 41 -3.01 41.27 -15.06
N ARG A 42 -4.24 40.73 -15.11
CA ARG A 42 -4.87 39.91 -14.04
C ARG A 42 -5.30 38.50 -14.51
N GLY A 43 -4.82 38.02 -15.66
CA GLY A 43 -5.12 36.68 -16.18
C GLY A 43 -6.44 36.57 -16.94
N PHE A 44 -6.57 35.55 -17.80
CA PHE A 44 -7.73 35.33 -18.69
C PHE A 44 -8.93 34.62 -18.03
N PHE A 45 -8.77 34.10 -16.82
CA PHE A 45 -9.85 33.53 -16.03
C PHE A 45 -9.89 34.24 -14.68
N SER A 46 -10.80 35.21 -14.57
CA SER A 46 -11.19 35.82 -13.31
C SER A 46 -12.62 35.35 -13.01
N SER A 47 -12.73 34.40 -12.08
CA SER A 47 -13.96 34.12 -11.36
C SER A 47 -14.04 35.13 -10.21
N ASP A 48 -14.73 36.24 -10.44
CA ASP A 48 -15.45 37.02 -9.41
C ASP A 48 -16.06 38.27 -10.07
N PRO A 49 -17.39 38.45 -10.09
CA PRO A 49 -17.97 39.71 -10.53
C PRO A 49 -17.94 40.74 -9.39
N PRO A 50 -17.73 42.03 -9.70
CA PRO A 50 -17.66 43.08 -8.70
C PRO A 50 -19.05 43.48 -8.21
N ILE A 51 -19.18 43.69 -6.90
CA ILE A 51 -20.30 44.39 -6.29
C ILE A 51 -20.27 45.84 -6.76
N GLN A 52 -21.14 46.21 -7.71
CA GLN A 52 -21.49 47.59 -8.01
C GLN A 52 -22.95 47.85 -7.65
N SER A 53 -23.12 48.72 -6.66
CA SER A 53 -24.36 49.40 -6.33
C SER A 53 -24.88 50.18 -7.54
N ARG A 54 -26.00 49.71 -8.13
CA ARG A 54 -26.77 50.50 -9.11
C ARG A 54 -28.12 50.89 -8.54
N ARG A 55 -28.33 52.21 -8.57
CA ARG A 55 -29.56 52.96 -8.29
C ARG A 55 -30.78 52.34 -8.98
N PHE A 56 -31.89 52.38 -8.25
CA PHE A 56 -33.26 52.15 -8.71
C PHE A 56 -33.57 52.92 -10.00
N GLY A 57 -33.92 52.18 -11.04
CA GLY A 57 -34.49 52.68 -12.29
C GLY A 57 -35.75 51.86 -12.62
N LYS A 58 -36.89 52.50 -12.44
CA LYS A 58 -38.26 52.05 -12.69
C LYS A 58 -38.44 51.59 -14.15
N LEU A 59 -38.98 50.39 -14.39
CA LEU A 59 -39.63 50.01 -15.65
C LEU A 59 -40.58 48.82 -15.44
N ASP A 60 -41.65 48.85 -16.21
CA ASP A 60 -42.98 48.37 -15.87
C ASP A 60 -43.19 46.86 -15.82
N LEU A 61 -44.09 46.50 -14.91
CA LEU A 61 -44.66 45.18 -14.68
C LEU A 61 -45.69 44.88 -15.78
N GLN A 62 -45.51 43.81 -16.55
CA GLN A 62 -46.62 43.16 -17.24
C GLN A 62 -46.72 41.70 -16.78
N THR A 63 -47.80 41.47 -16.06
CA THR A 63 -48.14 40.29 -15.28
C THR A 63 -48.65 39.15 -16.18
N SER A 64 -48.11 37.95 -16.01
CA SER A 64 -48.89 36.71 -16.14
C SER A 64 -48.50 35.74 -15.01
N SER A 65 -49.35 35.70 -13.97
CA SER A 65 -49.40 34.68 -12.90
C SER A 65 -49.78 33.32 -13.52
N SER A 66 -49.28 32.15 -13.10
CA SER A 66 -49.32 31.51 -11.76
C SER A 66 -48.47 30.22 -11.83
N GLN A 67 -47.71 29.79 -10.83
CA GLN A 67 -48.10 29.46 -9.45
C GLN A 67 -47.02 29.93 -8.46
N CYS A 68 -47.45 30.54 -7.35
CA CYS A 68 -46.60 30.85 -6.21
C CYS A 68 -45.97 29.55 -5.66
N GLU A 69 -44.65 29.42 -5.75
CA GLU A 69 -43.94 28.70 -4.70
C GLU A 69 -44.23 29.42 -3.39
N SER A 70 -44.86 28.72 -2.45
CA SER A 70 -45.24 29.25 -1.14
C SER A 70 -44.03 29.94 -0.50
N THR A 71 -44.17 31.19 -0.06
CA THR A 71 -43.14 31.97 0.62
C THR A 71 -42.47 31.19 1.77
N GLU A 72 -43.19 30.25 2.38
CA GLU A 72 -42.70 29.28 3.35
C GLU A 72 -41.58 28.36 2.83
N ARG A 73 -41.65 27.88 1.59
CA ARG A 73 -40.60 27.03 0.97
C ARG A 73 -39.31 27.82 0.73
N ILE A 74 -39.43 29.07 0.29
CA ILE A 74 -38.28 29.95 0.09
C ILE A 74 -37.61 30.28 1.43
N ASN A 75 -38.41 30.49 2.48
CA ASN A 75 -37.90 30.72 3.83
C ASN A 75 -37.25 29.46 4.43
N MET A 76 -37.82 28.26 4.21
CA MET A 76 -37.19 26.99 4.59
C MET A 76 -35.84 26.78 3.90
N LEU A 77 -35.77 26.98 2.58
CA LEU A 77 -34.52 26.82 1.83
C LEU A 77 -33.43 27.81 2.29
N ARG A 78 -33.80 29.06 2.62
CA ARG A 78 -32.84 30.01 3.21
C ARG A 78 -32.35 29.57 4.59
N SER A 79 -33.24 29.02 5.42
CA SER A 79 -32.88 28.46 6.72
C SER A 79 -31.94 27.27 6.57
N ASP A 80 -32.19 26.37 5.62
CA ASP A 80 -31.34 25.21 5.35
C ASP A 80 -29.97 25.61 4.81
N ILE A 81 -29.91 26.59 3.90
CA ILE A 81 -28.64 27.13 3.40
C ILE A 81 -27.84 27.79 4.53
N GLY A 82 -28.51 28.52 5.43
CA GLY A 82 -27.88 29.07 6.64
C GLY A 82 -27.30 27.97 7.52
N SER A 83 -28.10 26.95 7.85
CA SER A 83 -27.67 25.82 8.66
C SER A 83 -26.51 25.03 8.04
N LEU A 84 -26.53 24.85 6.71
CA LEU A 84 -25.44 24.21 5.97
C LEU A 84 -24.18 25.07 5.97
N SER A 85 -24.31 26.40 5.84
CA SER A 85 -23.19 27.33 5.96
C SER A 85 -22.54 27.25 7.34
N ASP A 86 -23.35 27.28 8.41
CA ASP A 86 -22.85 27.19 9.78
C ASP A 86 -22.13 25.87 10.05
N LYS A 87 -22.68 24.75 9.55
CA LYS A 87 -22.02 23.43 9.62
C LYS A 87 -20.71 23.41 8.83
N ASN A 88 -20.65 24.08 7.68
CA ASN A 88 -19.44 24.12 6.87
C ASN A 88 -18.34 24.93 7.55
N ASP A 89 -18.70 26.00 8.24
CA ASP A 89 -17.77 26.80 9.05
C ASP A 89 -17.28 26.03 10.29
N GLU A 90 -18.15 25.26 10.93
CA GLU A 90 -17.77 24.35 12.02
C GLU A 90 -16.81 23.25 11.54
N LEU A 91 -17.10 22.61 10.40
CA LEU A 91 -16.22 21.61 9.81
C LEU A 91 -14.86 22.21 9.43
N LYS A 92 -14.80 23.43 8.89
CA LYS A 92 -13.54 24.11 8.62
C LYS A 92 -12.71 24.31 9.89
N LYS A 93 -13.34 24.70 11.01
CA LYS A 93 -12.66 24.82 12.30
C LYS A 93 -12.12 23.48 12.79
N GLN A 94 -12.92 22.41 12.68
CA GLN A 94 -12.48 21.07 13.06
C GLN A 94 -11.31 20.58 12.21
N VAL A 95 -11.32 20.83 10.90
CA VAL A 95 -10.19 20.50 10.01
C VAL A 95 -8.93 21.26 10.40
N GLN A 96 -9.05 22.57 10.72
CA GLN A 96 -7.92 23.37 11.19
C GLN A 96 -7.34 22.86 12.51
N ASP A 97 -8.20 22.56 13.50
CA ASP A 97 -7.79 22.00 14.79
C ASP A 97 -7.12 20.62 14.63
N LEU A 98 -7.68 19.75 13.81
CA LEU A 98 -7.09 18.44 13.49
C LEU A 98 -5.74 18.58 12.79
N THR A 99 -5.61 19.53 11.87
CA THR A 99 -4.35 19.79 11.16
C THR A 99 -3.28 20.31 12.11
N GLU A 100 -3.63 21.18 13.06
CA GLU A 100 -2.68 21.65 14.07
C GLU A 100 -2.29 20.55 15.06
N LYS A 101 -3.25 19.72 15.49
CA LYS A 101 -2.95 18.53 16.32
C LYS A 101 -2.06 17.54 15.60
N LEU A 102 -2.28 17.31 14.30
CA LEU A 102 -1.43 16.46 13.47
C LEU A 102 -0.01 17.04 13.40
N ARG A 103 0.13 18.34 13.13
CA ARG A 103 1.42 19.04 13.10
C ARG A 103 2.17 18.92 14.44
N LEU A 104 1.47 19.09 15.57
CA LEU A 104 2.07 18.94 16.90
C LEU A 104 2.46 17.49 17.20
N ALA A 105 1.66 16.51 16.76
CA ALA A 105 1.98 15.09 16.91
C ALA A 105 3.18 14.68 16.04
N GLU A 106 3.26 15.19 14.81
CA GLU A 106 4.40 15.03 13.91
C GLU A 106 5.66 15.66 14.52
N GLN A 107 5.59 16.92 14.98
CA GLN A 107 6.71 17.58 15.66
C GLN A 107 7.15 16.85 16.94
N GLY A 108 6.21 16.32 17.72
CA GLY A 108 6.53 15.52 18.92
C GLY A 108 7.19 14.19 18.56
N LYS A 109 6.72 13.53 17.49
CA LYS A 109 7.31 12.29 16.96
C LYS A 109 8.70 12.54 16.38
N ASP A 110 8.88 13.65 15.67
CA ASP A 110 10.15 14.08 15.09
C ASP A 110 11.15 14.45 16.18
N HIS A 111 10.74 15.21 17.20
CA HIS A 111 11.61 15.49 18.35
C HIS A 111 11.98 14.24 19.15
N ALA A 112 11.04 13.30 19.34
CA ALA A 112 11.33 12.02 19.98
C ALA A 112 12.26 11.15 19.09
N HIS A 113 12.07 11.16 17.77
CA HIS A 113 12.96 10.51 16.81
C HIS A 113 14.33 11.15 16.80
N GLU A 114 14.45 12.47 16.83
CA GLU A 114 15.71 13.20 16.88
C GLU A 114 16.44 12.93 18.20
N GLN A 115 15.76 13.02 19.34
CA GLN A 115 16.34 12.69 20.65
C GLN A 115 16.82 11.23 20.71
N PHE A 116 16.07 10.29 20.13
CA PHE A 116 16.49 8.88 20.04
C PHE A 116 17.62 8.67 19.01
N SER A 117 17.59 9.37 17.88
CA SER A 117 18.62 9.33 16.84
C SER A 117 19.93 10.00 17.28
N VAL A 118 19.88 10.89 18.26
CA VAL A 118 21.07 11.46 18.93
C VAL A 118 21.67 10.45 19.94
N LEU A 119 20.87 9.51 20.47
CA LEU A 119 21.33 8.49 21.43
C LEU A 119 21.90 7.23 20.75
N GLY A 120 21.50 6.92 19.52
CA GLY A 120 22.05 5.82 18.72
C GLY A 120 22.87 6.33 17.53
N LYS A 121 23.94 5.63 17.14
CA LYS A 121 24.59 5.95 15.85
C LYS A 121 23.56 5.76 14.73
N PRO A 122 23.48 6.65 13.73
CA PRO A 122 22.66 6.41 12.55
C PRO A 122 23.18 5.18 11.80
N HIS A 123 22.32 4.21 11.46
CA HIS A 123 22.73 2.99 10.72
C HIS A 123 22.03 2.92 9.37
N LYS A 124 22.82 2.95 8.29
CA LYS A 124 22.38 2.43 6.98
C LYS A 124 22.39 0.90 7.03
N ALA A 125 21.49 0.28 6.27
CA ALA A 125 21.53 -1.15 6.08
C ALA A 125 22.78 -1.55 5.28
N GLY A 126 23.56 -2.51 5.78
CA GLY A 126 24.66 -3.11 5.04
C GLY A 126 24.19 -4.00 3.87
N PRO A 127 25.12 -4.64 3.15
CA PRO A 127 24.80 -5.64 2.13
C PRO A 127 23.89 -6.78 2.63
N LEU A 128 23.24 -7.48 1.70
CA LEU A 128 22.37 -8.63 2.02
C LEU A 128 23.13 -9.67 2.86
N GLY A 129 22.58 -10.02 4.02
CA GLY A 129 23.12 -11.05 4.91
C GLY A 129 24.16 -10.54 5.91
N THR A 130 24.55 -9.26 5.88
CA THR A 130 25.54 -8.70 6.81
C THR A 130 24.92 -7.92 7.96
N VAL A 131 23.61 -7.62 7.90
CA VAL A 131 22.93 -6.81 8.90
C VAL A 131 22.71 -7.63 10.17
N LYS A 132 23.06 -7.04 11.31
CA LYS A 132 22.77 -7.57 12.64
C LYS A 132 21.87 -6.59 13.39
N GLY A 133 20.69 -7.07 13.77
CA GLY A 133 19.72 -6.38 14.58
C GLY A 133 20.30 -6.08 15.95
N LEU A 134 19.98 -4.90 16.47
CA LEU A 134 20.30 -4.52 17.83
C LEU A 134 19.16 -4.98 18.76
N ARG A 135 19.42 -5.01 20.07
CA ARG A 135 18.35 -5.20 21.07
C ARG A 135 17.39 -4.01 21.14
N THR A 136 17.80 -2.88 20.59
CA THR A 136 16.97 -1.72 20.31
C THR A 136 16.48 -1.80 18.87
N ASN A 137 15.37 -1.13 18.56
CA ASN A 137 14.74 -1.18 17.23
C ASN A 137 14.99 0.14 16.47
N PRO A 138 16.24 0.54 16.17
CA PRO A 138 16.48 1.79 15.49
C PRO A 138 15.94 1.72 14.07
N THR A 139 15.30 2.81 13.65
CA THR A 139 14.93 3.02 12.26
C THR A 139 16.18 3.13 11.39
N VAL A 140 16.12 2.57 10.19
CA VAL A 140 17.20 2.60 9.20
C VAL A 140 17.20 3.97 8.52
N ILE A 141 18.39 4.51 8.26
CA ILE A 141 18.49 5.72 7.44
C ILE A 141 18.16 5.34 5.98
N PRO A 142 17.21 6.03 5.33
CA PRO A 142 16.91 5.82 3.92
C PRO A 142 18.16 5.90 3.03
N ASP A 143 18.29 4.97 2.10
CA ASP A 143 19.39 4.94 1.13
C ASP A 143 18.88 4.84 -0.31
N GLU A 144 18.60 6.00 -0.92
CA GLU A 144 18.04 6.08 -2.28
C GLU A 144 18.90 5.41 -3.36
N SER A 145 20.22 5.28 -3.14
CA SER A 145 21.11 4.59 -4.07
C SER A 145 20.82 3.09 -4.22
N VAL A 146 20.07 2.49 -3.28
CA VAL A 146 19.66 1.08 -3.37
C VAL A 146 18.76 0.85 -4.57
N ASN A 147 17.79 1.73 -4.79
CA ASN A 147 16.86 1.62 -5.91
C ASN A 147 16.23 3.00 -6.23
N PRO A 148 16.91 3.84 -7.04
CA PRO A 148 16.45 5.20 -7.32
C PRO A 148 15.08 5.26 -8.03
N ARG A 149 14.77 4.27 -8.89
CA ARG A 149 13.46 4.23 -9.57
C ARG A 149 12.33 3.93 -8.59
N LEU A 150 12.52 2.92 -7.74
CA LEU A 150 11.54 2.60 -6.71
C LEU A 150 11.39 3.78 -5.73
N ALA A 151 12.50 4.40 -5.29
CA ALA A 151 12.47 5.55 -4.38
C ALA A 151 11.54 6.65 -4.88
N LYS A 152 11.65 7.03 -6.16
CA LYS A 152 10.78 8.04 -6.79
C LYS A 152 9.30 7.62 -6.81
N ILE A 153 9.00 6.37 -7.14
CA ILE A 153 7.61 5.87 -7.12
C ILE A 153 7.05 5.91 -5.70
N LEU A 154 7.85 5.54 -4.71
CA LEU A 154 7.41 5.52 -3.31
C LEU A 154 7.16 6.92 -2.74
N GLU A 155 7.87 7.95 -3.22
CA GLU A 155 7.57 9.35 -2.85
C GLU A 155 6.17 9.79 -3.30
N ASP A 156 5.73 9.33 -4.46
CA ASP A 156 4.42 9.67 -5.02
C ASP A 156 3.28 8.85 -4.42
N VAL A 157 3.54 7.57 -4.10
CA VAL A 157 2.49 6.60 -3.74
C VAL A 157 2.33 6.41 -2.23
N ALA A 158 3.41 6.49 -1.44
CA ALA A 158 3.33 6.20 -0.01
C ALA A 158 2.72 7.36 0.77
N VAL A 159 1.89 7.02 1.77
CA VAL A 159 1.37 7.98 2.75
C VAL A 159 2.12 7.74 4.04
N GLN A 160 2.69 8.77 4.66
CA GLN A 160 3.47 8.65 5.91
C GLN A 160 4.59 7.59 5.86
N LYS A 161 5.22 7.42 4.69
CA LYS A 161 6.23 6.37 4.42
C LYS A 161 5.72 4.95 4.70
N GLU A 162 4.42 4.69 4.57
CA GLU A 162 3.82 3.36 4.63
C GLU A 162 2.94 3.08 3.41
N LEU A 163 2.92 1.83 2.96
CA LEU A 163 2.09 1.40 1.84
C LEU A 163 1.84 -0.12 1.85
N ILE A 164 0.80 -0.52 1.13
CA ILE A 164 0.51 -1.92 0.83
C ILE A 164 1.35 -2.35 -0.37
N VAL A 165 1.99 -3.52 -0.29
CA VAL A 165 2.76 -4.08 -1.41
C VAL A 165 2.29 -5.49 -1.73
N ALA A 166 1.93 -5.73 -2.99
CA ALA A 166 1.58 -7.06 -3.50
C ALA A 166 2.50 -7.44 -4.67
N LEU A 167 2.90 -8.70 -4.76
CA LEU A 167 3.67 -9.23 -5.88
C LEU A 167 2.75 -10.06 -6.77
N ALA A 168 2.79 -9.82 -8.08
CA ALA A 168 1.89 -10.51 -9.01
C ALA A 168 2.56 -10.83 -10.36
N ASN A 169 2.24 -12.02 -10.89
CA ASN A 169 2.46 -12.40 -12.28
C ASN A 169 1.11 -12.73 -12.94
N SER A 170 1.13 -12.94 -14.25
CA SER A 170 -0.02 -13.26 -15.11
C SER A 170 -0.90 -14.40 -14.57
N ASN A 171 -0.33 -15.40 -13.89
CA ASN A 171 -1.08 -16.53 -13.33
C ASN A 171 -2.12 -16.13 -12.27
N VAL A 172 -1.91 -15.00 -11.59
CA VAL A 172 -2.78 -14.51 -10.50
C VAL A 172 -3.59 -13.27 -10.88
N LYS A 173 -3.58 -12.88 -12.17
CA LYS A 173 -4.25 -11.68 -12.71
C LYS A 173 -5.71 -11.54 -12.25
N ALA A 174 -6.49 -12.62 -12.31
CA ALA A 174 -7.90 -12.59 -11.91
C ALA A 174 -8.11 -12.35 -10.40
N MET A 175 -7.20 -12.81 -9.55
CA MET A 175 -7.24 -12.51 -8.11
C MET A 175 -6.76 -11.08 -7.85
N LEU A 176 -5.70 -10.64 -8.56
CA LEU A 176 -5.21 -9.26 -8.49
C LEU A 176 -6.30 -8.24 -8.84
N GLU A 177 -7.16 -8.54 -9.82
CA GLU A 177 -8.31 -7.70 -10.17
C GLU A 177 -9.25 -7.47 -8.98
N ILE A 178 -9.61 -8.52 -8.26
CA ILE A 178 -10.44 -8.41 -7.04
C ILE A 178 -9.68 -7.66 -5.96
N TRP A 179 -8.39 -7.95 -5.79
CA TRP A 179 -7.52 -7.33 -4.80
C TRP A 179 -7.52 -5.81 -4.94
N PHE A 180 -7.13 -5.25 -6.11
CA PHE A 180 -7.09 -3.80 -6.27
C PHE A 180 -8.50 -3.18 -6.32
N THR A 181 -9.50 -3.91 -6.83
CA THR A 181 -10.89 -3.41 -6.84
C THR A 181 -11.41 -3.24 -5.42
N SER A 182 -11.09 -4.19 -4.53
CA SER A 182 -11.46 -4.10 -3.11
C SER A 182 -10.76 -2.93 -2.40
N ILE A 183 -9.46 -2.71 -2.68
CA ILE A 183 -8.67 -1.58 -2.18
C ILE A 183 -9.24 -0.23 -2.64
N LYS A 184 -9.47 -0.08 -3.95
CA LYS A 184 -10.07 1.14 -4.54
C LYS A 184 -11.42 1.45 -3.93
N ARG A 185 -12.25 0.42 -3.72
CA ARG A 185 -13.58 0.57 -3.15
C ARG A 185 -13.55 1.13 -1.72
N VAL A 186 -12.57 0.73 -0.92
CA VAL A 186 -12.43 1.23 0.47
C VAL A 186 -11.60 2.51 0.57
N GLY A 187 -11.18 3.08 -0.57
CA GLY A 187 -10.51 4.37 -0.65
C GLY A 187 -9.07 4.38 -0.14
N ILE A 188 -8.37 3.23 -0.16
CA ILE A 188 -6.95 3.19 0.17
C ILE A 188 -6.15 3.71 -1.02
N THR A 189 -5.24 4.64 -0.80
CA THR A 189 -4.43 5.29 -1.86
C THR A 189 -2.98 4.84 -1.87
N ASN A 190 -2.43 4.45 -0.72
CA ASN A 190 -1.04 4.03 -0.57
C ASN A 190 -0.87 2.52 -0.76
N TYR A 191 -0.90 2.09 -2.03
CA TYR A 191 -0.64 0.71 -2.42
C TYR A 191 0.15 0.64 -3.72
N LEU A 192 0.96 -0.40 -3.88
CA LEU A 192 1.82 -0.62 -5.03
C LEU A 192 1.83 -2.11 -5.42
N VAL A 193 1.63 -2.39 -6.69
CA VAL A 193 1.84 -3.74 -7.24
C VAL A 193 3.28 -3.84 -7.73
N VAL A 194 4.00 -4.87 -7.31
CA VAL A 194 5.28 -5.24 -7.91
C VAL A 194 5.02 -6.26 -9.01
N GLY A 195 5.09 -5.78 -10.25
CA GLY A 195 4.85 -6.59 -11.45
C GLY A 195 6.03 -7.52 -11.73
N LEU A 196 5.73 -8.81 -11.88
CA LEU A 196 6.73 -9.86 -12.14
C LEU A 196 6.85 -10.22 -13.63
N ASP A 197 5.94 -9.73 -14.48
CA ASP A 197 5.96 -9.87 -15.93
C ASP A 197 5.33 -8.64 -16.62
N ASP A 198 5.52 -8.53 -17.94
CA ASP A 198 4.96 -7.44 -18.76
C ASP A 198 3.44 -7.40 -18.72
N GLU A 199 2.78 -8.56 -18.67
CA GLU A 199 1.32 -8.63 -18.69
C GLU A 199 0.71 -7.97 -17.45
N ILE A 200 1.26 -8.18 -16.26
CA ILE A 200 0.80 -7.52 -15.04
C ILE A 200 1.10 -6.03 -15.04
N GLU A 201 2.25 -5.61 -15.57
CA GLU A 201 2.58 -4.19 -15.72
C GLU A 201 1.54 -3.48 -16.60
N GLU A 202 1.29 -3.99 -17.80
CA GLU A 202 0.28 -3.46 -18.72
C GLU A 202 -1.13 -3.49 -18.11
N PHE A 203 -1.48 -4.58 -17.42
CA PHE A 203 -2.78 -4.72 -16.76
C PHE A 203 -2.97 -3.70 -15.64
N CYS A 204 -1.95 -3.43 -14.83
CA CYS A 204 -2.03 -2.41 -13.77
C CYS A 204 -2.14 -1.01 -14.37
N ILE A 205 -1.34 -0.68 -15.39
CA ILE A 205 -1.40 0.61 -16.08
C ILE A 205 -2.80 0.83 -16.68
N ALA A 206 -3.35 -0.17 -17.38
CA ALA A 206 -4.67 -0.09 -18.01
C ALA A 206 -5.81 0.11 -16.99
N ASN A 207 -5.60 -0.29 -15.73
CA ASN A 207 -6.57 -0.16 -14.65
C ASN A 207 -6.26 0.97 -13.66
N ASP A 208 -5.31 1.87 -13.96
CA ASP A 208 -4.90 2.96 -13.07
C ASP A 208 -4.49 2.44 -11.67
N VAL A 209 -3.60 1.44 -11.68
CA VAL A 209 -3.03 0.82 -10.47
C VAL A 209 -1.53 1.13 -10.45
N PRO A 210 -1.01 1.75 -9.38
CA PRO A 210 0.43 1.99 -9.26
C PRO A 210 1.20 0.67 -9.36
N VAL A 211 2.18 0.63 -10.26
CA VAL A 211 2.97 -0.58 -10.53
C VAL A 211 4.45 -0.26 -10.59
N TYR A 212 5.24 -1.15 -10.03
CA TYR A 212 6.70 -1.17 -10.15
C TYR A 212 7.12 -2.52 -10.70
N LYS A 213 7.58 -2.56 -11.95
CA LYS A 213 8.33 -3.70 -12.46
C LYS A 213 9.81 -3.47 -12.22
N ARG A 214 10.59 -4.51 -11.91
CA ARG A 214 12.06 -4.40 -11.80
C ARG A 214 12.72 -4.33 -13.18
N ASP A 215 13.96 -3.85 -13.23
CA ASP A 215 14.77 -4.00 -14.43
C ASP A 215 14.99 -5.48 -14.73
N PRO A 216 15.07 -5.87 -16.02
CA PRO A 216 15.32 -7.24 -16.39
C PRO A 216 16.58 -7.79 -15.72
N ASP A 217 16.44 -8.93 -15.06
CA ASP A 217 17.51 -9.68 -14.41
C ASP A 217 17.24 -11.15 -14.69
N ASP A 218 18.02 -11.77 -15.57
CA ASP A 218 17.80 -13.13 -16.05
C ASP A 218 17.63 -14.16 -14.92
N GLY A 219 18.28 -13.95 -13.76
CA GLY A 219 18.16 -14.81 -12.59
C GLY A 219 16.85 -14.61 -11.82
N ILE A 220 16.40 -13.37 -11.70
CA ILE A 220 15.13 -13.02 -11.04
C ILE A 220 13.93 -13.26 -11.96
N ASP A 221 14.04 -12.91 -13.23
CA ASP A 221 12.99 -13.02 -14.24
C ASP A 221 12.65 -14.48 -14.55
N SER A 222 13.65 -15.36 -14.59
CA SER A 222 13.41 -16.81 -14.74
C SER A 222 12.65 -17.38 -13.54
N ILE A 223 13.01 -16.96 -12.31
CA ILE A 223 12.30 -17.31 -11.07
C ILE A 223 10.86 -16.75 -11.07
N ALA A 224 10.68 -15.51 -11.53
CA ALA A 224 9.39 -14.83 -11.56
C ALA A 224 8.42 -15.46 -12.58
N LYS A 225 8.94 -15.89 -13.74
CA LYS A 225 8.18 -16.49 -14.85
C LYS A 225 7.92 -17.98 -14.70
N THR A 226 8.91 -18.73 -14.21
CA THR A 226 8.89 -20.22 -14.23
C THR A 226 9.19 -20.86 -12.88
N GLY A 227 9.55 -20.07 -11.87
CA GLY A 227 9.85 -20.58 -10.54
C GLY A 227 8.62 -21.10 -9.83
N GLY A 228 8.76 -22.22 -9.13
CA GLY A 228 7.74 -22.68 -8.19
C GLY A 228 7.56 -21.70 -7.02
N ASN A 229 6.47 -21.85 -6.26
CA ASN A 229 6.11 -20.98 -5.13
C ASN A 229 7.30 -20.63 -4.21
N HIS A 230 8.20 -21.58 -3.95
CA HIS A 230 9.39 -21.37 -3.13
C HIS A 230 10.36 -20.30 -3.67
N ALA A 231 10.62 -20.30 -4.98
CA ALA A 231 11.58 -19.38 -5.59
C ALA A 231 11.00 -17.96 -5.65
N VAL A 232 9.71 -17.84 -5.96
CA VAL A 232 8.95 -16.57 -5.90
C VAL A 232 8.90 -16.02 -4.47
N SER A 233 8.74 -16.88 -3.46
CA SER A 233 8.80 -16.46 -2.06
C SER A 233 10.17 -15.94 -1.65
N GLY A 234 11.29 -16.48 -2.15
CA GLY A 234 12.61 -15.91 -1.89
C GLY A 234 12.78 -14.51 -2.47
N LEU A 235 12.22 -14.27 -3.67
CA LEU A 235 12.19 -12.96 -4.32
C LEU A 235 11.35 -11.94 -3.53
N LYS A 236 10.22 -12.37 -2.95
CA LYS A 236 9.35 -11.56 -2.08
C LYS A 236 10.15 -10.85 -0.98
N PHE A 237 10.93 -11.58 -0.19
CA PHE A 237 11.68 -10.98 0.92
C PHE A 237 12.84 -10.08 0.46
N ARG A 238 13.46 -10.38 -0.68
CA ARG A 238 14.48 -9.49 -1.28
C ARG A 238 13.88 -8.17 -1.75
N ILE A 239 12.71 -8.21 -2.37
CA ILE A 239 11.99 -7.00 -2.79
C ILE A 239 11.62 -6.19 -1.56
N LEU A 240 11.00 -6.79 -0.54
CA LEU A 240 10.63 -6.10 0.70
C LEU A 240 11.84 -5.41 1.37
N ARG A 241 13.02 -6.03 1.31
CA ARG A 241 14.25 -5.47 1.86
C ARG A 241 14.56 -4.10 1.25
N GLU A 242 14.40 -3.94 -0.06
CA GLU A 242 14.66 -2.66 -0.74
C GLU A 242 13.75 -1.55 -0.23
N PHE A 243 12.47 -1.84 0.01
CA PHE A 243 11.54 -0.87 0.60
C PHE A 243 11.98 -0.44 1.99
N LEU A 244 12.42 -1.38 2.83
CA LEU A 244 12.92 -1.07 4.18
C LEU A 244 14.21 -0.26 4.14
N GLN A 245 15.11 -0.54 3.20
CA GLN A 245 16.34 0.24 3.00
C GLN A 245 16.06 1.67 2.53
N LEU A 246 14.98 1.86 1.78
CA LEU A 246 14.48 3.18 1.38
C LEU A 246 13.70 3.89 2.51
N GLY A 247 13.57 3.25 3.68
CA GLY A 247 12.90 3.82 4.86
C GLY A 247 11.38 3.76 4.84
N TYR A 248 10.79 2.90 4.01
CA TYR A 248 9.33 2.72 3.93
C TYR A 248 8.89 1.50 4.71
N SER A 249 7.83 1.65 5.52
CA SER A 249 7.15 0.52 6.16
C SER A 249 6.22 -0.15 5.15
N VAL A 250 6.16 -1.46 5.15
CA VAL A 250 5.39 -2.22 4.17
C VAL A 250 4.35 -3.07 4.86
N LEU A 251 3.09 -2.95 4.42
CA LEU A 251 2.07 -3.96 4.64
C LEU A 251 2.12 -4.93 3.47
N LEU A 252 2.83 -6.05 3.63
CA LEU A 252 2.85 -7.09 2.61
C LEU A 252 1.44 -7.68 2.48
N SER A 253 1.00 -7.89 1.24
CA SER A 253 -0.24 -8.58 0.92
C SER A 253 -0.02 -9.58 -0.21
N ASP A 254 -0.39 -10.83 0.03
CA ASP A 254 -0.68 -11.76 -1.05
C ASP A 254 -1.93 -11.29 -1.81
N VAL A 255 -2.04 -11.73 -3.06
CA VAL A 255 -3.09 -11.31 -4.01
C VAL A 255 -4.45 -11.94 -3.74
N ASP A 256 -4.53 -12.98 -2.92
CA ASP A 256 -5.75 -13.68 -2.52
C ASP A 256 -6.38 -13.11 -1.24
N ILE A 257 -6.25 -11.79 -1.08
CA ILE A 257 -6.77 -11.01 0.04
C ILE A 257 -7.85 -10.05 -0.45
N VAL A 258 -8.94 -9.95 0.29
CA VAL A 258 -10.03 -9.00 0.05
C VAL A 258 -10.02 -7.92 1.13
N TYR A 259 -9.99 -6.66 0.72
CA TYR A 259 -10.04 -5.51 1.62
C TYR A 259 -11.49 -5.03 1.80
N LEU A 260 -11.89 -4.88 3.05
CA LEU A 260 -13.23 -4.43 3.43
C LEU A 260 -13.22 -3.11 4.20
N GLN A 261 -12.07 -2.76 4.79
CA GLN A 261 -11.78 -1.49 5.45
C GLN A 261 -10.31 -1.10 5.20
N ASN A 262 -9.96 0.14 5.50
CA ASN A 262 -8.57 0.61 5.40
C ASN A 262 -7.73 0.03 6.56
N PRO A 263 -6.73 -0.84 6.29
CA PRO A 263 -5.97 -1.53 7.33
C PRO A 263 -5.09 -0.59 8.16
N PHE A 264 -4.66 0.54 7.60
CA PHE A 264 -3.79 1.50 8.30
C PHE A 264 -4.48 2.13 9.53
N ASN A 265 -5.82 2.12 9.59
CA ASN A 265 -6.57 2.56 10.76
C ASN A 265 -6.59 1.53 11.91
N HIS A 266 -6.10 0.32 11.67
CA HIS A 266 -6.16 -0.81 12.60
C HIS A 266 -4.79 -1.38 12.99
N LEU A 267 -3.70 -0.82 12.43
CA LEU A 267 -2.33 -1.20 12.79
C LEU A 267 -1.85 -0.43 14.02
N TYR A 268 -1.18 -1.13 14.94
CA TYR A 268 -0.58 -0.51 16.13
C TYR A 268 0.78 0.12 15.84
N ARG A 269 1.54 -0.46 14.90
CA ARG A 269 2.86 0.05 14.48
C ARG A 269 3.90 0.11 15.61
N ASP A 270 3.72 -0.64 16.70
CA ASP A 270 4.60 -0.59 17.87
C ASP A 270 5.67 -1.69 17.88
N SER A 271 5.65 -2.55 16.87
CA SER A 271 6.54 -3.70 16.71
C SER A 271 7.25 -3.65 15.37
N ASP A 272 8.41 -4.30 15.27
CA ASP A 272 9.15 -4.46 14.01
C ASP A 272 8.29 -5.21 12.98
N VAL A 273 7.58 -6.24 13.44
CA VAL A 273 6.62 -7.02 12.66
C VAL A 273 5.27 -7.07 13.38
N GLU A 274 4.21 -6.65 12.70
CA GLU A 274 2.83 -6.87 13.13
C GLU A 274 2.18 -7.81 12.10
N SER A 275 1.78 -9.02 12.51
CA SER A 275 1.41 -10.08 11.56
C SER A 275 0.05 -10.69 11.87
N MET A 276 -0.62 -11.09 10.80
CA MET A 276 -1.82 -11.92 10.86
C MET A 276 -1.48 -13.32 11.39
N SER A 277 -2.31 -13.85 12.29
CA SER A 277 -2.17 -15.23 12.78
C SER A 277 -2.90 -16.23 11.88
N ASP A 278 -2.31 -17.40 11.69
CA ASP A 278 -3.03 -18.56 11.14
C ASP A 278 -3.92 -19.25 12.18
N GLY A 279 -3.89 -18.81 13.44
CA GLY A 279 -4.80 -19.23 14.50
C GLY A 279 -6.28 -18.96 14.18
N HIS A 280 -7.18 -19.60 14.92
CA HIS A 280 -8.62 -19.55 14.66
C HIS A 280 -9.50 -19.34 15.89
N ASN A 281 -8.87 -19.05 17.03
CA ASN A 281 -9.49 -18.62 18.28
C ASN A 281 -8.43 -17.90 19.13
N ASN A 282 -8.83 -17.32 20.27
CA ASN A 282 -7.89 -16.60 21.15
C ASN A 282 -6.65 -17.42 21.54
N MET A 283 -6.83 -18.69 21.93
CA MET A 283 -5.70 -19.52 22.37
C MET A 283 -4.71 -19.78 21.23
N THR A 284 -5.21 -20.16 20.06
CA THR A 284 -4.35 -20.49 18.91
C THR A 284 -3.72 -19.25 18.29
N ALA A 285 -4.45 -18.12 18.26
CA ALA A 285 -3.96 -16.86 17.70
C ALA A 285 -2.95 -16.16 18.60
N TYR A 286 -3.19 -16.13 19.91
CA TYR A 286 -2.39 -15.35 20.88
C TYR A 286 -1.47 -16.20 21.75
N GLY A 287 -1.55 -17.52 21.62
CA GLY A 287 -0.73 -18.48 22.33
C GLY A 287 -1.35 -18.97 23.64
N PHE A 288 -0.91 -20.15 24.07
CA PHE A 288 -1.33 -20.79 25.31
C PHE A 288 -0.23 -21.69 25.89
N ASN A 289 -0.30 -21.91 27.19
CA ASN A 289 0.51 -22.90 27.90
C ASN A 289 0.00 -24.31 27.57
N ASP A 290 0.86 -25.13 26.98
CA ASP A 290 0.60 -26.53 26.67
C ASP A 290 1.51 -27.43 27.52
N VAL A 291 1.02 -28.57 27.97
CA VAL A 291 1.77 -29.45 28.87
C VAL A 291 2.19 -30.69 28.12
N PHE A 292 3.51 -30.85 27.94
CA PHE A 292 4.08 -32.09 27.45
C PHE A 292 4.09 -33.12 28.60
N ASP A 293 3.61 -34.33 28.32
CA ASP A 293 3.52 -35.43 29.28
C ASP A 293 4.51 -36.54 28.93
N GLU A 294 5.47 -36.78 29.83
CA GLU A 294 6.46 -37.86 29.75
C GLU A 294 6.32 -38.83 30.93
N PRO A 295 5.45 -39.85 30.84
CA PRO A 295 5.08 -40.68 31.99
C PRO A 295 6.26 -41.37 32.71
N SER A 296 7.33 -41.70 31.98
CA SER A 296 8.53 -42.34 32.53
C SER A 296 9.27 -41.50 33.58
N MET A 297 9.04 -40.19 33.61
CA MET A 297 9.69 -39.25 34.52
C MET A 297 9.02 -39.15 35.90
N GLY A 298 7.91 -39.88 36.14
CA GLY A 298 7.23 -39.92 37.43
C GLY A 298 6.74 -38.53 37.87
N TRP A 299 7.27 -38.00 38.96
CA TRP A 299 6.90 -36.68 39.48
C TRP A 299 7.21 -35.54 38.49
N ALA A 300 8.29 -35.66 37.70
CA ALA A 300 8.72 -34.63 36.74
C ALA A 300 8.09 -34.79 35.34
N ARG A 301 7.01 -35.58 35.20
CA ARG A 301 6.40 -35.93 33.91
C ARG A 301 5.78 -34.76 33.13
N TYR A 302 5.47 -33.65 33.80
CA TYR A 302 4.79 -32.51 33.18
C TYR A 302 5.77 -31.38 32.92
N ALA A 303 6.02 -31.09 31.64
CA ALA A 303 6.82 -29.95 31.22
C ALA A 303 5.92 -28.91 30.53
N HIS A 304 5.97 -27.68 31.03
CA HIS A 304 5.26 -26.56 30.41
C HIS A 304 5.95 -26.14 29.11
N THR A 305 5.16 -26.00 28.06
CA THR A 305 5.56 -25.52 26.74
C THR A 305 4.67 -24.33 26.36
N MET A 306 5.19 -23.42 25.53
CA MET A 306 4.40 -22.32 24.99
C MET A 306 4.07 -22.62 23.53
N ARG A 307 2.79 -22.59 23.17
CA ARG A 307 2.34 -22.84 21.80
C ARG A 307 1.57 -21.65 21.27
N ILE A 308 1.97 -21.21 20.09
CA ILE A 308 1.26 -20.21 19.28
C ILE A 308 1.19 -20.75 17.85
N TRP A 309 0.10 -20.47 17.16
CA TRP A 309 0.05 -20.77 15.73
C TRP A 309 0.93 -19.78 14.99
N VAL A 310 1.57 -20.29 13.93
CA VAL A 310 2.50 -19.50 13.13
C VAL A 310 1.85 -18.23 12.59
N TYR A 311 2.67 -17.21 12.44
CA TYR A 311 2.34 -16.01 11.71
C TYR A 311 2.26 -16.29 10.23
N ASN A 312 1.30 -15.65 9.57
CA ASN A 312 1.08 -15.79 8.14
C ASN A 312 2.16 -15.00 7.37
N SER A 313 2.82 -15.63 6.39
CA SER A 313 3.85 -14.96 5.57
C SER A 313 3.29 -14.24 4.33
N GLY A 314 1.97 -14.21 4.17
CA GLY A 314 1.25 -13.52 3.09
C GLY A 314 0.54 -12.24 3.53
N PHE A 315 0.45 -11.95 4.84
CA PHE A 315 -0.06 -10.67 5.33
C PHE A 315 0.60 -10.23 6.65
N PHE A 316 1.51 -9.27 6.56
CA PHE A 316 2.15 -8.67 7.73
C PHE A 316 2.65 -7.26 7.43
N TYR A 317 2.61 -6.41 8.45
CA TYR A 317 3.22 -5.10 8.47
C TYR A 317 4.64 -5.20 9.00
N ILE A 318 5.61 -4.60 8.31
CA ILE A 318 7.02 -4.59 8.70
C ILE A 318 7.60 -3.18 8.62
N ARG A 319 8.32 -2.79 9.67
CA ARG A 319 8.93 -1.45 9.81
C ARG A 319 10.37 -1.44 9.27
N PRO A 320 10.89 -0.30 8.80
CA PRO A 320 12.26 -0.17 8.31
C PRO A 320 13.26 -0.09 9.48
N THR A 321 13.43 -1.17 10.23
CA THR A 321 14.36 -1.28 11.36
C THR A 321 15.47 -2.29 11.08
N LEU A 322 16.60 -2.21 11.80
CA LEU A 322 17.69 -3.18 11.64
C LEU A 322 17.24 -4.64 11.90
N PRO A 323 16.46 -4.95 12.95
CA PRO A 323 15.93 -6.30 13.14
C PRO A 323 15.03 -6.77 11.99
N SER A 324 14.20 -5.87 11.43
CA SER A 324 13.36 -6.20 10.28
C SER A 324 14.16 -6.52 9.03
N ILE A 325 15.22 -5.75 8.75
CA ILE A 325 16.11 -6.05 7.63
C ILE A 325 16.86 -7.36 7.85
N GLU A 326 17.37 -7.62 9.07
CA GLU A 326 18.02 -8.90 9.38
C GLU A 326 17.04 -10.08 9.20
N LEU A 327 15.77 -9.95 9.60
CA LEU A 327 14.75 -10.98 9.35
C LEU A 327 14.65 -11.31 7.86
N LEU A 328 14.48 -10.28 7.02
CA LEU A 328 14.38 -10.48 5.57
C LEU A 328 15.66 -11.09 4.98
N ASP A 329 16.84 -10.69 5.47
CA ASP A 329 18.13 -11.24 5.05
C ASP A 329 18.25 -12.73 5.38
N ARG A 330 17.88 -13.11 6.60
CA ARG A 330 17.92 -14.51 7.07
C ARG A 330 16.94 -15.38 6.27
N VAL A 331 15.70 -14.92 6.12
CA VAL A 331 14.65 -15.66 5.38
C VAL A 331 15.02 -15.81 3.91
N ALA A 332 15.43 -14.73 3.24
CA ALA A 332 15.87 -14.80 1.84
C ALA A 332 17.12 -15.68 1.68
N GLY A 333 18.06 -15.59 2.63
CA GLY A 333 19.28 -16.40 2.64
C GLY A 333 18.98 -17.90 2.74
N ARG A 334 18.09 -18.30 3.65
CA ARG A 334 17.70 -19.71 3.82
C ARG A 334 16.89 -20.23 2.64
N LEU A 335 15.89 -19.48 2.17
CA LEU A 335 15.08 -19.88 1.01
C LEU A 335 15.90 -20.01 -0.28
N SER A 336 17.04 -19.33 -0.39
CA SER A 336 17.94 -19.49 -1.54
C SER A 336 18.80 -20.76 -1.50
N LYS A 337 18.90 -21.42 -0.35
CA LYS A 337 19.77 -22.60 -0.11
C LYS A 337 18.98 -23.87 0.17
N GLU A 338 17.81 -23.73 0.79
CA GLU A 338 17.00 -24.83 1.31
C GLU A 338 15.70 -24.96 0.51
N LYS A 339 15.25 -26.19 0.27
CA LYS A 339 13.89 -26.45 -0.21
C LYS A 339 12.90 -26.39 0.95
N ALA A 340 12.70 -25.18 1.48
CA ALA A 340 11.86 -24.92 2.64
C ALA A 340 10.60 -24.12 2.28
N TRP A 341 9.57 -24.22 3.12
CA TRP A 341 8.37 -23.40 2.99
C TRP A 341 8.60 -22.03 3.63
N ASP A 342 8.24 -20.96 2.92
CA ASP A 342 8.53 -19.58 3.34
C ASP A 342 7.89 -19.22 4.67
N GLN A 343 6.66 -19.65 4.92
CA GLN A 343 6.01 -19.43 6.20
C GLN A 343 6.75 -20.13 7.34
N ALA A 344 7.25 -21.34 7.10
CA ALA A 344 8.04 -22.07 8.10
C ALA A 344 9.34 -21.31 8.41
N VAL A 345 10.12 -20.97 7.39
CA VAL A 345 11.39 -20.23 7.55
C VAL A 345 11.16 -18.88 8.23
N PHE A 346 10.14 -18.12 7.82
CA PHE A 346 9.79 -16.83 8.42
C PHE A 346 9.51 -16.95 9.92
N ASN A 347 8.77 -17.98 10.34
CA ASN A 347 8.47 -18.20 11.75
C ASN A 347 9.67 -18.75 12.52
N GLU A 348 10.43 -19.68 11.95
CA GLU A 348 11.65 -20.19 12.59
C GLU A 348 12.62 -19.06 12.90
N GLU A 349 12.92 -18.19 11.93
CA GLU A 349 13.81 -17.04 12.17
C GLU A 349 13.24 -16.04 13.17
N LEU A 350 11.92 -15.87 13.21
CA LEU A 350 11.27 -14.93 14.13
C LEU A 350 11.11 -15.45 15.55
N PHE A 351 11.08 -16.78 15.76
CA PHE A 351 10.75 -17.40 17.03
C PHE A 351 11.86 -18.23 17.66
N PHE A 352 12.87 -18.69 16.92
CA PHE A 352 13.95 -19.48 17.50
C PHE A 352 14.75 -18.65 18.53
N PRO A 353 14.92 -19.18 19.76
CA PRO A 353 15.70 -18.51 20.79
C PRO A 353 17.19 -18.57 20.46
N SER A 354 17.98 -17.62 20.97
CA SER A 354 19.43 -17.76 20.94
C SER A 354 19.87 -19.02 21.68
N HIS A 355 20.82 -19.75 21.10
CA HIS A 355 21.41 -20.97 21.66
C HIS A 355 22.86 -21.11 21.20
N PRO A 356 23.66 -22.05 21.74
CA PRO A 356 25.04 -22.23 21.29
C PRO A 356 25.12 -22.36 19.76
N GLY A 357 25.89 -21.47 19.13
CA GLY A 357 26.05 -21.44 17.66
C GLY A 357 24.95 -20.70 16.88
N TYR A 358 23.94 -20.13 17.53
CA TYR A 358 22.87 -19.36 16.87
C TYR A 358 22.47 -18.14 17.68
N ASP A 359 22.63 -16.96 17.08
CA ASP A 359 22.08 -15.72 17.60
C ASP A 359 20.65 -15.54 17.12
N GLY A 360 19.68 -15.65 18.02
CA GLY A 360 18.27 -15.41 17.74
C GLY A 360 18.01 -13.97 17.29
N LEU A 361 16.97 -13.80 16.49
CA LEU A 361 16.58 -12.49 15.97
C LEU A 361 16.05 -11.58 17.09
N HIS A 362 16.46 -10.31 17.07
CA HIS A 362 16.00 -9.29 18.03
C HIS A 362 14.83 -8.44 17.49
N ALA A 363 13.90 -9.05 16.77
CA ALA A 363 12.71 -8.36 16.26
C ALA A 363 11.55 -8.47 17.25
N SER A 364 10.99 -7.32 17.61
CA SER A 364 9.72 -7.21 18.32
C SER A 364 8.56 -7.60 17.40
N LYS A 365 7.51 -8.17 17.99
CA LYS A 365 6.40 -8.72 17.22
C LYS A 365 5.04 -8.56 17.87
N ARG A 366 4.02 -8.35 17.05
CA ARG A 366 2.61 -8.22 17.45
C ARG A 366 1.72 -9.12 16.59
N THR A 367 0.78 -9.79 17.23
CA THR A 367 -0.31 -10.49 16.54
C THR A 367 -1.46 -9.52 16.27
N MET A 368 -1.92 -9.46 15.03
CA MET A 368 -3.14 -8.73 14.66
C MET A 368 -4.40 -9.38 15.25
N ASP A 369 -5.49 -8.62 15.42
CA ASP A 369 -6.78 -9.18 15.83
C ASP A 369 -7.30 -10.16 14.77
N PHE A 370 -7.50 -11.44 15.14
CA PHE A 370 -7.83 -12.50 14.17
C PHE A 370 -9.26 -12.43 13.61
N TYR A 371 -10.14 -11.64 14.22
CA TYR A 371 -11.46 -11.34 13.65
C TYR A 371 -11.40 -10.16 12.69
N LEU A 372 -10.55 -9.17 12.92
CA LEU A 372 -10.34 -8.06 12.00
C LEU A 372 -9.46 -8.44 10.81
N PHE A 373 -8.39 -9.21 11.04
CA PHE A 373 -7.45 -9.69 10.04
C PHE A 373 -7.63 -11.19 9.88
N MET A 374 -8.70 -11.56 9.18
CA MET A 374 -9.29 -12.89 9.28
C MET A 374 -8.80 -13.84 8.17
N ASN A 375 -8.41 -15.05 8.54
CA ASN A 375 -8.15 -16.10 7.54
C ASN A 375 -9.47 -16.79 7.14
N SER A 376 -9.47 -17.35 5.92
CA SER A 376 -10.65 -18.04 5.39
C SER A 376 -11.09 -19.23 6.25
N LYS A 377 -10.20 -19.89 7.00
CA LYS A 377 -10.61 -20.94 7.93
C LYS A 377 -11.50 -20.39 9.06
N VAL A 378 -11.16 -19.25 9.65
CA VAL A 378 -11.99 -18.56 10.65
C VAL A 378 -13.35 -18.18 10.05
N LEU A 379 -13.36 -17.64 8.83
CA LEU A 379 -14.61 -17.26 8.15
C LEU A 379 -15.52 -18.47 7.95
N PHE A 380 -15.02 -19.50 7.26
CA PHE A 380 -15.84 -20.61 6.78
C PHE A 380 -16.17 -21.66 7.87
N LYS A 381 -15.31 -21.85 8.86
CA LYS A 381 -15.59 -22.79 9.96
C LYS A 381 -16.37 -22.17 11.11
N THR A 382 -16.17 -20.88 11.38
CA THR A 382 -16.69 -20.24 12.60
C THR A 382 -17.61 -19.06 12.28
N VAL A 383 -17.08 -17.96 11.72
CA VAL A 383 -17.77 -16.66 11.68
C VAL A 383 -19.07 -16.71 10.90
N ARG A 384 -19.10 -17.35 9.72
CA ARG A 384 -20.31 -17.40 8.89
C ARG A 384 -21.47 -18.15 9.55
N LYS A 385 -21.18 -19.03 10.51
CA LYS A 385 -22.17 -19.91 11.17
C LYS A 385 -22.76 -19.30 12.43
N ASP A 386 -22.08 -18.33 13.02
CA ASP A 386 -22.53 -17.67 14.24
C ASP A 386 -23.33 -16.41 13.89
N ALA A 387 -24.54 -16.31 14.46
CA ALA A 387 -25.48 -15.25 14.13
C ALA A 387 -25.00 -13.84 14.55
N ASN A 388 -24.10 -13.74 15.52
CA ASN A 388 -23.51 -12.48 15.97
C ASN A 388 -22.21 -12.21 15.23
N LEU A 389 -21.32 -13.19 15.11
CA LEU A 389 -20.04 -13.00 14.43
C LEU A 389 -20.21 -12.70 12.94
N LYS A 390 -21.21 -13.26 12.25
CA LYS A 390 -21.45 -12.98 10.83
C LYS A 390 -21.78 -11.50 10.53
N LYS A 391 -22.13 -10.71 11.56
CA LYS A 391 -22.37 -9.27 11.45
C LYS A 391 -21.07 -8.46 11.51
N LEU A 392 -19.98 -9.06 12.00
CA LEU A 392 -18.68 -8.41 12.06
C LEU A 392 -18.19 -8.15 10.64
N LYS A 393 -17.78 -6.91 10.36
CA LYS A 393 -17.08 -6.57 9.13
C LYS A 393 -15.58 -6.64 9.41
N PRO A 394 -14.83 -7.61 8.86
CA PRO A 394 -13.39 -7.64 9.01
C PRO A 394 -12.74 -6.44 8.31
N VAL A 395 -11.46 -6.21 8.60
CA VAL A 395 -10.62 -5.25 7.87
C VAL A 395 -10.18 -5.87 6.55
N ILE A 396 -9.64 -7.10 6.62
CA ILE A 396 -9.28 -7.93 5.48
C ILE A 396 -9.72 -9.37 5.68
N LEU A 397 -9.82 -10.10 4.57
CA LEU A 397 -10.02 -11.55 4.54
C LEU A 397 -8.98 -12.20 3.64
N HIS A 398 -8.16 -13.09 4.19
CA HIS A 398 -7.14 -13.84 3.45
C HIS A 398 -7.62 -15.25 3.10
N VAL A 399 -7.68 -15.59 1.82
CA VAL A 399 -8.16 -16.90 1.33
C VAL A 399 -7.04 -17.94 1.28
N ASN A 400 -6.26 -18.05 2.36
CA ASN A 400 -5.07 -18.90 2.42
C ASN A 400 -5.32 -20.40 2.75
N TYR A 401 -6.50 -20.78 3.24
CA TYR A 401 -6.80 -22.15 3.67
C TYR A 401 -7.60 -22.98 2.64
N HIS A 402 -7.92 -22.40 1.49
CA HIS A 402 -8.79 -23.02 0.49
C HIS A 402 -8.17 -22.94 -0.92
N PRO A 403 -8.22 -24.02 -1.72
CA PRO A 403 -7.63 -24.03 -3.06
C PRO A 403 -8.45 -23.22 -4.08
N ASP A 404 -9.76 -23.14 -3.90
CA ASP A 404 -10.72 -22.40 -4.72
C ASP A 404 -10.77 -20.91 -4.34
N LYS A 405 -9.59 -20.28 -4.34
CA LYS A 405 -9.37 -18.89 -3.86
C LYS A 405 -10.27 -17.88 -4.56
N LEU A 406 -10.22 -17.85 -5.90
CA LEU A 406 -10.91 -16.85 -6.71
C LEU A 406 -12.45 -16.88 -6.52
N PRO A 407 -13.16 -18.04 -6.62
CA PRO A 407 -14.59 -18.10 -6.31
C PRO A 407 -14.95 -17.62 -4.91
N ARG A 408 -14.14 -17.97 -3.89
CA ARG A 408 -14.37 -17.53 -2.51
C ARG A 408 -14.14 -16.03 -2.33
N MET A 409 -13.13 -15.45 -2.97
CA MET A 409 -12.94 -14.00 -2.97
C MET A 409 -14.16 -13.27 -3.55
N LYS A 410 -14.71 -13.76 -4.66
CA LYS A 410 -15.95 -13.21 -5.25
C LYS A 410 -17.13 -13.32 -4.28
N ALA A 411 -17.30 -14.47 -3.64
CA ALA A 411 -18.35 -14.69 -2.67
C ALA A 411 -18.22 -13.80 -1.42
N ILE A 412 -16.99 -13.55 -0.96
CA ILE A 412 -16.69 -12.61 0.13
C ILE A 412 -17.13 -11.20 -0.25
N MET A 413 -16.84 -10.76 -1.49
CA MET A 413 -17.35 -9.48 -2.00
C MET A 413 -18.89 -9.50 -2.02
N GLU A 414 -19.54 -10.49 -2.61
CA GLU A 414 -21.00 -10.56 -2.62
C GLU A 414 -21.63 -10.47 -1.21
N PHE A 415 -21.04 -11.17 -0.23
CA PHE A 415 -21.51 -11.18 1.15
C PHE A 415 -21.33 -9.84 1.87
N TYR A 416 -20.09 -9.37 2.02
CA TYR A 416 -19.79 -8.19 2.84
C TYR A 416 -20.06 -6.86 2.14
N VAL A 417 -20.12 -6.91 0.82
CA VAL A 417 -20.01 -5.73 -0.01
C VAL A 417 -21.29 -5.47 -0.81
N ASN A 418 -21.94 -6.53 -1.32
CA ASN A 418 -23.23 -6.43 -2.01
C ASN A 418 -24.42 -6.88 -1.15
N GLY A 419 -24.17 -7.36 0.07
CA GLY A 419 -25.20 -7.73 1.05
C GLY A 419 -25.88 -9.07 0.78
N LYS A 420 -25.36 -9.88 -0.15
CA LYS A 420 -25.91 -11.20 -0.49
C LYS A 420 -25.60 -12.21 0.62
N GLN A 421 -26.55 -12.40 1.54
CA GLN A 421 -26.36 -13.16 2.78
C GLN A 421 -26.06 -14.66 2.56
N ASP A 422 -26.55 -15.23 1.46
CA ASP A 422 -26.37 -16.63 1.08
C ASP A 422 -25.08 -16.86 0.26
N ALA A 423 -24.32 -15.80 -0.07
CA ALA A 423 -23.16 -15.91 -0.98
C ALA A 423 -22.08 -16.88 -0.49
N LEU A 424 -21.92 -17.05 0.83
CA LEU A 424 -20.93 -17.94 1.43
C LEU A 424 -21.45 -19.37 1.62
N GLU A 425 -22.75 -19.62 1.52
CA GLU A 425 -23.38 -20.93 1.83
C GLU A 425 -22.95 -22.07 0.91
N PRO A 426 -22.78 -21.87 -0.43
CA PRO A 426 -22.41 -22.95 -1.34
C PRO A 426 -21.03 -23.57 -1.09
N PHE A 427 -20.17 -22.90 -0.31
CA PHE A 427 -18.79 -23.31 -0.11
C PHE A 427 -18.65 -24.29 1.06
N PRO A 428 -17.92 -25.41 0.90
CA PRO A 428 -17.59 -26.29 2.02
C PRO A 428 -16.67 -25.58 3.03
N GLU A 429 -16.62 -26.11 4.26
CA GLU A 429 -15.73 -25.63 5.34
C GLU A 429 -14.25 -25.78 5.05
N GLY A 430 -13.89 -26.77 4.23
CA GLY A 430 -12.52 -27.06 3.84
C GLY A 430 -12.43 -27.28 2.34
N SER A 431 -11.47 -28.10 1.91
CA SER A 431 -11.23 -28.42 0.50
C SER A 431 -11.89 -29.72 0.02
N GLN A 432 -12.64 -30.42 0.88
CA GLN A 432 -13.38 -31.62 0.51
C GLN A 432 -14.72 -31.21 -0.13
N TRP A 433 -14.96 -31.75 -1.32
CA TRP A 433 -16.18 -31.59 -2.11
C TRP A 433 -17.10 -32.77 -1.91
#